data_AF-A0A6N9H3C8-F1
#
_entry.id   AF-A0A6N9H3C8-F1
#
_cell.length_a   1.000
_cell.length_b   1.000
_cell.length_c   1.000
_cell.angle_alpha   90.00
_cell.angle_beta   90.00
_cell.angle_gamma   90.00
#
_symmetry.space_group_name_H-M   'P 1'
#
loop_
_entity.id
_entity.type
_entity.pdbx_description
1 polymer ?
#
loop_
_entity_poly.entity_id
_entity_poly.type
_entity_poly.pdbx_seq_one_letter_code
_entity_poly.pdbx_strand_id
1 'polypeptide(L)'
;MKRIRAIAASILASGALILGGLVPVGTASADTYVSYDVTRLSAGNVVMSDYECKNTDVRMTHRGTNADEWSVMAEVSRNGAVKSHADFGTDGDRSKTRVQVCIYSGFGKYTIGPSRVSVNTYDFSGYKSFTDYTRGSFYVRAKARTQLGAARHGRSVRLTARAQRYNPDKFGYTAYNPTARLQVKSGRHWKNLRTVRLHGGRAAVTVKSKAKRTYRVTFGQVSWATGATSRSVRR
;
A
#
# COMPACT_ATOMS: atom_id res chain seq x y z
N MET A 1 -4.43 6.62 -49.67
CA MET A 1 -3.30 7.57 -49.49
C MET A 1 -2.26 6.90 -48.60
N LYS A 2 -1.37 6.05 -49.15
CA LYS A 2 0.05 6.37 -49.44
C LYS A 2 0.76 7.15 -48.32
N ARG A 3 1.69 6.50 -47.62
CA ARG A 3 3.13 6.90 -47.56
C ARG A 3 4.01 5.67 -47.32
N ILE A 4 4.47 5.11 -48.42
CA ILE A 4 5.68 4.29 -48.51
C ILE A 4 6.87 5.20 -48.20
N ARG A 5 7.78 4.77 -47.32
CA ARG A 5 9.15 5.30 -47.26
C ARG A 5 10.10 4.15 -47.58
N ALA A 6 10.42 4.06 -48.87
CA ALA A 6 11.61 3.41 -49.34
C ALA A 6 12.82 4.28 -48.95
N ILE A 7 13.86 3.65 -48.40
CA ILE A 7 15.21 4.18 -48.49
C ILE A 7 15.99 3.15 -49.29
N ALA A 8 16.12 3.45 -50.58
CA ALA A 8 17.12 2.88 -51.44
C ALA A 8 18.45 3.57 -51.13
N ALA A 9 19.49 2.78 -50.88
CA ALA A 9 20.86 3.21 -51.07
C ALA A 9 21.50 2.16 -51.98
N SER A 10 21.75 2.57 -53.22
CA SER A 10 22.43 1.82 -54.26
C SER A 10 23.39 2.78 -54.95
N ILE A 11 24.65 2.35 -55.14
CA ILE A 11 25.59 2.65 -56.25
C ILE A 11 26.94 1.98 -55.88
N LEU A 12 27.23 0.79 -56.45
CA LEU A 12 28.17 0.50 -57.57
C LEU A 12 29.65 0.45 -57.13
N ALA A 13 30.24 -0.75 -56.98
CA ALA A 13 31.03 -1.54 -57.95
C ALA A 13 32.39 -0.87 -58.30
N SER A 14 33.55 -1.49 -58.01
CA SER A 14 34.15 -2.54 -58.87
C SER A 14 35.43 -3.14 -58.24
N GLY A 15 35.67 -4.43 -58.49
CA GLY A 15 37.02 -4.95 -58.76
C GLY A 15 37.80 -5.63 -57.63
N ALA A 16 37.62 -6.95 -57.45
CA ALA A 16 38.71 -7.95 -57.43
C ALA A 16 38.14 -9.33 -57.07
N LEU A 17 38.12 -10.23 -58.04
CA LEU A 17 38.03 -11.67 -57.83
C LEU A 17 39.31 -12.12 -57.12
N ILE A 18 39.23 -12.49 -55.85
CA ILE A 18 40.21 -13.37 -55.22
C ILE A 18 39.46 -14.60 -54.73
N LEU A 19 39.76 -15.71 -55.40
CA LEU A 19 39.42 -17.07 -55.02
C LEU A 19 39.98 -17.36 -53.62
N GLY A 20 39.11 -17.64 -52.65
CA GLY A 20 39.56 -18.07 -51.32
C GLY A 20 38.49 -17.97 -50.26
N GLY A 21 37.70 -19.04 -50.10
CA GLY A 21 36.92 -19.30 -48.89
C GLY A 21 35.71 -18.40 -48.67
N LEU A 22 34.54 -18.83 -49.13
CA LEU A 22 33.27 -18.46 -48.50
C LEU A 22 33.29 -18.98 -47.06
N VAL A 23 33.81 -18.16 -46.13
CA VAL A 23 33.49 -18.35 -44.72
C VAL A 23 32.02 -17.95 -44.61
N PRO A 24 31.09 -18.85 -44.25
CA PRO A 24 29.74 -18.42 -43.94
C PRO A 24 29.87 -17.42 -42.80
N VAL A 25 29.60 -16.15 -43.08
CA VAL A 25 29.31 -15.17 -42.04
C VAL A 25 28.03 -15.68 -41.42
N GLY A 26 28.18 -16.47 -40.36
CA GLY A 26 27.06 -16.92 -39.56
C GLY A 26 26.23 -15.68 -39.26
N THR A 27 24.95 -15.70 -39.64
CA THR A 27 23.99 -14.77 -39.09
C THR A 27 24.19 -14.81 -37.59
N ALA A 28 24.69 -13.72 -36.99
CA ALA A 28 24.69 -13.59 -35.55
C ALA A 28 23.25 -13.86 -35.13
N SER A 29 23.03 -15.03 -34.52
CA SER A 29 21.76 -15.38 -33.93
C SER A 29 21.42 -14.19 -33.05
N ALA A 30 20.33 -13.49 -33.38
CA ALA A 30 19.85 -12.42 -32.54
C ALA A 30 19.61 -13.04 -31.16
N ASP A 31 20.54 -12.79 -30.24
CA ASP A 31 20.40 -13.16 -28.84
C ASP A 31 19.05 -12.61 -28.44
N THR A 32 18.10 -13.51 -28.22
CA THR A 32 16.72 -13.12 -27.94
C THR A 32 16.73 -12.64 -26.50
N TYR A 33 17.10 -11.37 -26.31
CA TYR A 33 17.32 -10.82 -24.99
C TYR A 33 15.99 -10.79 -24.24
N VAL A 34 15.93 -11.59 -23.17
CA VAL A 34 14.80 -11.58 -22.25
C VAL A 34 14.87 -10.33 -21.40
N SER A 35 13.83 -9.51 -21.48
CA SER A 35 13.65 -8.38 -20.57
C SER A 35 12.39 -8.57 -19.72
N TYR A 36 12.51 -8.29 -18.43
CA TYR A 36 11.40 -8.25 -17.50
C TYR A 36 11.72 -7.22 -16.42
N ASP A 37 10.71 -6.46 -16.01
CA ASP A 37 10.84 -5.37 -15.05
C ASP A 37 9.56 -5.26 -14.23
N VAL A 38 9.67 -5.26 -12.90
CA VAL A 38 8.52 -4.98 -12.02
C VAL A 38 8.44 -3.47 -11.86
N THR A 39 7.43 -2.86 -12.47
CA THR A 39 7.30 -1.39 -12.50
C THR A 39 6.53 -0.82 -11.33
N ARG A 40 5.69 -1.62 -10.65
CA ARG A 40 4.91 -1.16 -9.49
C ARG A 40 4.47 -2.30 -8.59
N LEU A 41 4.56 -2.07 -7.28
CA LEU A 41 3.95 -2.90 -6.24
C LEU A 41 3.02 -2.05 -5.38
N SER A 42 1.84 -2.57 -5.03
CA SER A 42 0.89 -1.86 -4.18
C SER A 42 -0.04 -2.81 -3.44
N ALA A 43 -0.59 -2.38 -2.31
CA ALA A 43 -1.59 -3.17 -1.59
C ALA A 43 -2.60 -2.28 -0.85
N GLY A 44 -3.73 -2.89 -0.47
CA GLY A 44 -4.72 -2.25 0.39
C GLY A 44 -4.23 -2.13 1.84
N ASN A 45 -4.56 -1.01 2.50
CA ASN A 45 -4.37 -0.89 3.94
C ASN A 45 -5.28 -1.88 4.68
N VAL A 46 -4.77 -2.46 5.77
CA VAL A 46 -5.49 -3.43 6.60
C VAL A 46 -5.87 -2.79 7.93
N VAL A 47 -7.09 -3.06 8.39
CA VAL A 47 -7.57 -2.64 9.72
C VAL A 47 -7.91 -3.86 10.55
N MET A 48 -7.26 -3.98 11.70
CA MET A 48 -7.45 -5.10 12.63
C MET A 48 -8.24 -4.67 13.86
N SER A 49 -9.15 -5.54 14.29
CA SER A 49 -10.09 -5.32 15.40
C SER A 49 -10.28 -6.54 16.29
N ASP A 50 -9.50 -7.58 16.01
CA ASP A 50 -9.63 -8.97 16.43
C ASP A 50 -8.22 -9.59 16.36
N TYR A 51 -8.05 -10.78 16.93
CA TYR A 51 -6.76 -11.48 16.96
C TYR A 51 -6.48 -12.27 15.67
N GLU A 52 -7.30 -12.07 14.63
CA GLU A 52 -7.24 -12.85 13.40
C GLU A 52 -6.23 -12.30 12.40
N CYS A 53 -5.78 -13.18 11.50
CA CYS A 53 -5.07 -12.77 10.30
C CYS A 53 -6.04 -12.26 9.24
N LYS A 54 -5.63 -11.25 8.49
CA LYS A 54 -6.44 -10.67 7.42
C LYS A 54 -5.70 -10.70 6.11
N ASN A 55 -6.42 -11.06 5.05
CA ASN A 55 -5.88 -11.02 3.70
C ASN A 55 -5.91 -9.59 3.17
N THR A 56 -4.88 -9.21 2.43
CA THR A 56 -4.87 -8.02 1.59
C THR A 56 -4.42 -8.38 0.18
N ASP A 57 -5.04 -7.74 -0.81
CA ASP A 57 -4.64 -7.90 -2.20
C ASP A 57 -3.36 -7.10 -2.43
N VAL A 58 -2.31 -7.81 -2.83
CA VAL A 58 -1.07 -7.22 -3.32
C VAL A 58 -1.11 -7.25 -4.85
N ARG A 59 -0.91 -6.09 -5.47
CA ARG A 59 -0.94 -5.90 -6.92
C ARG A 59 0.43 -5.58 -7.45
N MET A 60 0.75 -6.16 -8.60
CA MET A 60 1.98 -5.95 -9.34
C MET A 60 1.67 -5.46 -10.75
N THR A 61 2.47 -4.51 -11.23
CA THR A 61 2.55 -4.15 -12.65
C THR A 61 3.95 -4.47 -13.13
N HIS A 62 4.07 -5.07 -14.30
CA HIS A 62 5.35 -5.45 -14.90
C HIS A 62 5.39 -5.09 -16.39
N ARG A 63 6.59 -5.09 -16.95
CA ARG A 63 6.87 -4.98 -18.38
C ARG A 63 7.85 -6.08 -18.76
N GLY A 64 7.71 -6.66 -19.94
CA GLY A 64 8.69 -7.62 -20.43
C GLY A 64 8.61 -7.79 -21.93
N THR A 65 9.71 -8.26 -22.51
CA THR A 65 9.83 -8.66 -23.92
C THR A 65 10.47 -10.03 -23.97
N ASN A 66 9.93 -10.94 -24.79
CA ASN A 66 10.42 -12.32 -24.91
C ASN A 66 10.44 -13.06 -23.56
N ALA A 67 9.46 -12.80 -22.70
CA ALA A 67 9.31 -13.40 -21.38
C ALA A 67 8.06 -14.28 -21.37
N ASP A 68 8.21 -15.54 -21.75
CA ASP A 68 7.09 -16.47 -21.93
C ASP A 68 6.64 -17.04 -20.58
N GLU A 69 7.59 -17.49 -19.78
CA GLU A 69 7.36 -17.95 -18.41
C GLU A 69 8.11 -17.05 -17.43
N TRP A 70 7.44 -16.66 -16.35
CA TRP A 70 8.07 -15.86 -15.30
C TRP A 70 7.43 -16.14 -13.94
N SER A 71 8.22 -15.89 -12.90
CA SER A 71 7.80 -15.91 -11.50
C SER A 71 8.42 -14.70 -10.77
N VAL A 72 7.61 -14.05 -9.95
CA VAL A 72 8.03 -12.95 -9.08
C VAL A 72 7.59 -13.26 -7.66
N MET A 73 8.55 -13.38 -6.75
CA MET A 73 8.31 -13.50 -5.31
C MET A 73 8.71 -12.20 -4.65
N ALA A 74 7.72 -11.37 -4.28
CA ALA A 74 7.96 -10.10 -3.61
C ALA A 74 7.91 -10.27 -2.08
N GLU A 75 8.96 -9.86 -1.38
CA GLU A 75 8.99 -9.94 0.08
C GLU A 75 8.03 -8.93 0.70
N VAL A 76 7.21 -9.35 1.67
CA VAL A 76 6.39 -8.46 2.49
C VAL A 76 7.00 -8.36 3.87
N SER A 77 7.62 -7.23 4.17
CA SER A 77 8.44 -7.04 5.37
C SER A 77 7.96 -5.88 6.24
N ARG A 78 8.29 -5.98 7.54
CA ARG A 78 8.10 -4.92 8.52
C ARG A 78 9.31 -4.87 9.45
N ASN A 79 9.85 -3.66 9.65
CA ASN A 79 11.05 -3.43 10.47
C ASN A 79 12.23 -4.33 10.04
N GLY A 80 12.43 -4.50 8.73
CA GLY A 80 13.50 -5.33 8.17
C GLY A 80 13.25 -6.85 8.20
N ALA A 81 12.25 -7.33 8.95
CA ALA A 81 11.92 -8.75 8.99
C ALA A 81 10.83 -9.10 7.97
N VAL A 82 11.07 -10.13 7.16
CA VAL A 82 10.06 -10.68 6.24
C VAL A 82 8.94 -11.34 7.05
N LYS A 83 7.69 -11.06 6.67
CA LYS A 83 6.47 -11.51 7.34
C LYS A 83 5.59 -12.38 6.46
N SER A 84 5.66 -12.18 5.15
CA SER A 84 4.95 -12.97 4.15
C SER A 84 5.61 -12.75 2.78
N HIS A 85 5.14 -13.45 1.76
CA HIS A 85 5.58 -13.30 0.38
C HIS A 85 4.35 -13.08 -0.51
N ALA A 86 4.50 -12.24 -1.52
CA ALA A 86 3.51 -12.06 -2.58
C ALA A 86 4.04 -12.72 -3.84
N ASP A 87 3.46 -13.88 -4.19
CA ASP A 87 3.87 -14.68 -5.33
C ASP A 87 3.02 -14.35 -6.55
N PHE A 88 3.69 -14.05 -7.65
CA PHE A 88 3.12 -13.81 -8.97
C PHE A 88 3.79 -14.74 -9.98
N GLY A 89 3.09 -15.14 -11.02
CA GLY A 89 3.68 -15.96 -12.07
C GLY A 89 2.79 -16.10 -13.31
N THR A 90 3.36 -16.66 -14.38
CA THR A 90 2.66 -16.91 -15.65
C THR A 90 1.42 -17.79 -15.45
N ASP A 91 1.55 -18.92 -14.73
CA ASP A 91 0.49 -19.92 -14.54
C ASP A 91 -0.39 -19.68 -13.30
N GLY A 92 -0.35 -18.47 -12.74
CA GLY A 92 -1.07 -18.13 -11.52
C GLY A 92 -1.51 -16.67 -11.45
N ASP A 93 -1.27 -16.03 -10.31
CA ASP A 93 -1.65 -14.65 -10.07
C ASP A 93 -0.74 -13.69 -10.86
N ARG A 94 -1.15 -13.31 -12.08
CA ARG A 94 -0.31 -12.51 -13.00
C ARG A 94 -0.15 -11.03 -12.61
N SER A 95 -1.07 -10.50 -11.80
CA SER A 95 -1.08 -9.07 -11.44
C SER A 95 -1.62 -8.78 -10.05
N LYS A 96 -2.20 -9.77 -9.38
CA LYS A 96 -2.83 -9.62 -8.07
C LYS A 96 -2.79 -10.94 -7.34
N THR A 97 -2.17 -10.96 -6.17
CA THR A 97 -2.16 -12.10 -5.24
C THR A 97 -2.70 -11.67 -3.88
N ARG A 98 -3.01 -12.65 -3.01
CA ARG A 98 -3.48 -12.42 -1.65
C ARG A 98 -2.39 -12.72 -0.65
N VAL A 99 -2.02 -11.72 0.13
CA VAL A 99 -1.10 -11.87 1.26
C VAL A 99 -1.86 -11.84 2.56
N GLN A 100 -1.63 -12.86 3.39
CA GLN A 100 -2.14 -12.89 4.75
C GLN A 100 -1.23 -12.08 5.67
N VAL A 101 -1.83 -11.16 6.43
CA VAL A 101 -1.13 -10.39 7.46
C VAL A 101 -1.77 -10.65 8.81
N CYS A 102 -0.96 -11.10 9.75
CA CYS A 102 -1.38 -11.45 11.08
C CYS A 102 -1.02 -10.36 12.09
N ILE A 103 -1.81 -10.29 13.16
CA ILE A 103 -1.66 -9.22 14.15
C ILE A 103 -0.37 -9.28 14.95
N TYR A 104 0.16 -10.49 15.18
CA TYR A 104 1.45 -10.71 15.85
C TYR A 104 2.65 -10.20 15.04
N SER A 105 2.48 -9.93 13.73
CA SER A 105 3.50 -9.24 12.92
C SER A 105 3.59 -7.73 13.24
N GLY A 106 2.60 -7.20 13.96
CA GLY A 106 2.56 -5.85 14.48
C GLY A 106 1.92 -4.82 13.55
N PHE A 107 1.48 -3.70 14.13
CA PHE A 107 0.91 -2.57 13.39
C PHE A 107 1.98 -1.66 12.80
N GLY A 108 1.65 -0.95 11.72
CA GLY A 108 2.51 0.05 11.10
C GLY A 108 2.63 -0.13 9.59
N LYS A 109 3.71 0.43 9.04
CA LYS A 109 4.04 0.33 7.62
C LYS A 109 4.64 -1.04 7.31
N TYR A 110 4.13 -1.66 6.25
CA TYR A 110 4.69 -2.85 5.63
C TYR A 110 5.25 -2.43 4.27
N THR A 111 6.42 -2.96 3.93
CA THR A 111 7.07 -2.79 2.63
C THR A 111 6.83 -4.04 1.80
N ILE A 112 6.59 -3.85 0.51
CA ILE A 112 6.51 -4.92 -0.49
C ILE A 112 7.74 -4.75 -1.37
N GLY A 113 8.48 -5.82 -1.61
CA GLY A 113 9.78 -5.78 -2.27
C GLY A 113 10.94 -5.71 -1.26
N PRO A 114 12.19 -6.04 -1.67
CA PRO A 114 12.58 -6.41 -3.03
C PRO A 114 11.96 -7.74 -3.49
N SER A 115 11.97 -7.98 -4.79
CA SER A 115 11.39 -9.18 -5.38
C SER A 115 12.46 -10.04 -6.03
N ARG A 116 12.36 -11.35 -5.90
CA ARG A 116 13.14 -12.29 -6.72
C ARG A 116 12.35 -12.55 -8.00
N VAL A 117 12.97 -12.27 -9.14
CA VAL A 117 12.37 -12.45 -10.46
C VAL A 117 13.11 -13.58 -11.16
N SER A 118 12.37 -14.53 -11.73
CA SER A 118 12.89 -15.58 -12.61
C SER A 118 12.09 -15.58 -13.91
N VAL A 119 12.77 -15.65 -15.05
CA VAL A 119 12.15 -15.56 -16.39
C VAL A 119 12.80 -16.55 -17.35
N ASN A 120 11.98 -17.22 -18.17
CA ASN A 120 12.39 -18.14 -19.24
C ASN A 120 11.81 -17.71 -20.60
N THR A 121 12.54 -18.05 -21.68
CA THR A 121 12.02 -18.12 -23.05
C THR A 121 11.34 -19.47 -23.33
N TYR A 122 10.45 -19.52 -24.32
CA TYR A 122 9.71 -20.71 -24.76
C TYR A 122 10.62 -21.91 -25.15
N ASP A 123 11.83 -21.64 -25.64
CA ASP A 123 12.82 -22.66 -26.01
C ASP A 123 13.78 -23.02 -24.86
N PHE A 124 13.57 -22.46 -23.66
CA PHE A 124 14.43 -22.59 -22.48
C PHE A 124 15.90 -22.22 -22.73
N SER A 125 16.21 -21.51 -23.82
CA SER A 125 17.58 -21.10 -24.16
C SER A 125 18.03 -19.87 -23.37
N GLY A 126 17.09 -19.10 -22.80
CA GLY A 126 17.35 -17.93 -21.96
C GLY A 126 16.71 -18.04 -20.57
N TYR A 127 17.48 -18.42 -19.55
CA TYR A 127 17.11 -18.28 -18.14
C TYR A 127 17.71 -17.00 -17.56
N LYS A 128 16.89 -16.17 -16.90
CA LYS A 128 17.37 -14.99 -16.17
C LYS A 128 16.75 -14.93 -14.79
N SER A 129 17.60 -14.85 -13.76
CA SER A 129 17.19 -14.58 -12.39
C SER A 129 17.87 -13.32 -11.86
N PHE A 130 17.11 -12.45 -11.22
CA PHE A 130 17.63 -11.21 -10.63
C PHE A 130 16.77 -10.70 -9.48
N THR A 131 17.35 -9.80 -8.69
CA THR A 131 16.62 -9.05 -7.67
C THR A 131 16.09 -7.76 -8.26
N ASP A 132 14.78 -7.58 -8.19
CA ASP A 132 14.10 -6.35 -8.50
C ASP A 132 13.92 -5.51 -7.23
N TYR A 133 14.30 -4.24 -7.29
CA TYR A 133 14.28 -3.33 -6.14
C TYR A 133 13.06 -2.40 -6.11
N THR A 134 12.07 -2.61 -6.99
CA THR A 134 10.81 -1.89 -6.93
C THR A 134 10.13 -2.17 -5.60
N ARG A 135 9.63 -1.09 -5.00
CA ARG A 135 9.04 -1.13 -3.65
C ARG A 135 7.62 -0.59 -3.65
N GLY A 136 6.75 -1.33 -2.99
CA GLY A 136 5.42 -0.90 -2.58
C GLY A 136 5.35 -0.72 -1.07
N SER A 137 4.25 -0.14 -0.60
CA SER A 137 3.94 -0.19 0.84
C SER A 137 2.45 -0.10 1.11
N PHE A 138 2.07 -0.61 2.27
CA PHE A 138 0.73 -0.47 2.82
C PHE A 138 0.83 -0.39 4.35
N TYR A 139 -0.28 -0.08 5.01
CA TYR A 139 -0.33 0.03 6.46
C TYR A 139 -1.31 -0.96 7.05
N VAL A 140 -0.89 -1.57 8.16
CA VAL A 140 -1.73 -2.35 9.05
C VAL A 140 -2.00 -1.54 10.30
N ARG A 141 -3.27 -1.22 10.57
CA ARG A 141 -3.66 -0.31 11.64
C ARG A 141 -4.60 -0.98 12.64
N ALA A 142 -4.38 -0.68 13.92
CA ALA A 142 -5.35 -0.97 14.96
C ALA A 142 -6.62 -0.13 14.75
N LYS A 143 -7.79 -0.78 14.79
CA LYS A 143 -9.07 -0.08 14.77
C LYS A 143 -9.21 0.76 16.04
N ALA A 144 -9.35 2.07 15.88
CA ALA A 144 -9.65 2.99 16.96
C ALA A 144 -11.14 3.31 17.02
N ARG A 145 -11.64 3.59 18.22
CA ARG A 145 -13.02 4.02 18.47
C ARG A 145 -13.04 5.20 19.42
N THR A 146 -14.07 6.02 19.32
CA THR A 146 -14.22 7.21 20.15
C THR A 146 -15.66 7.48 20.52
N GLN A 147 -15.86 8.05 21.71
CA GLN A 147 -17.16 8.40 22.27
C GLN A 147 -17.10 9.78 22.89
N LEU A 148 -18.24 10.46 22.90
CA LEU A 148 -18.41 11.76 23.54
C LEU A 148 -19.59 11.71 24.51
N GLY A 149 -19.32 11.96 25.79
CA GLY A 149 -20.35 12.28 26.78
C GLY A 149 -20.53 13.79 26.89
N ALA A 150 -21.74 14.25 27.19
CA ALA A 150 -22.02 15.66 27.42
C ALA A 150 -23.01 15.83 28.58
N ALA A 151 -22.63 16.66 29.55
CA ALA A 151 -23.45 17.01 30.72
C ALA A 151 -23.60 18.53 30.82
N ARG A 152 -24.81 19.03 31.03
CA ARG A 152 -25.10 20.46 31.15
C ARG A 152 -25.22 20.85 32.63
N HIS A 153 -24.56 21.94 32.99
CA HIS A 153 -24.65 22.57 34.31
C HIS A 153 -24.83 24.08 34.10
N GLY A 154 -26.08 24.55 34.21
CA GLY A 154 -26.46 25.93 33.90
C GLY A 154 -26.05 26.35 32.48
N ARG A 155 -25.22 27.41 32.39
CA ARG A 155 -24.73 27.99 31.13
C ARG A 155 -23.50 27.28 30.56
N SER A 156 -23.11 26.14 31.13
CA SER A 156 -21.93 25.38 30.74
C SER A 156 -22.29 23.94 30.35
N VAL A 157 -21.53 23.39 29.40
CA VAL A 157 -21.60 21.98 29.01
C VAL A 157 -20.23 21.37 29.20
N ARG A 158 -20.14 20.33 30.02
CA ARG A 158 -18.96 19.49 30.19
C ARG A 158 -18.98 18.38 29.15
N LEU A 159 -18.00 18.40 28.26
CA LEU A 159 -17.77 17.42 27.21
C LEU A 159 -16.68 16.46 27.67
N THR A 160 -16.97 15.15 27.68
CA THR A 160 -16.01 14.11 28.06
C THR A 160 -15.74 13.21 26.87
N ALA A 161 -14.56 13.33 26.27
CA ALA A 161 -14.09 12.46 25.21
C ALA A 161 -13.49 11.18 25.78
N ARG A 162 -13.76 10.05 25.13
CA ARG A 162 -13.12 8.76 25.39
C ARG A 162 -12.60 8.17 24.10
N ALA A 163 -11.38 7.67 24.09
CA ALA A 163 -10.80 6.97 22.95
C ALA A 163 -10.19 5.65 23.37
N GLN A 164 -10.40 4.65 22.53
CA GLN A 164 -9.81 3.33 22.67
C GLN A 164 -9.29 2.85 21.32
N ARG A 165 -8.36 1.91 21.37
CA ARG A 165 -7.84 1.22 20.20
C ARG A 165 -7.78 -0.28 20.46
N TYR A 166 -7.86 -1.06 19.42
CA TYR A 166 -7.57 -2.48 19.53
C TYR A 166 -6.10 -2.70 19.94
N ASN A 167 -5.89 -3.64 20.84
CA ASN A 167 -4.60 -4.05 21.35
C ASN A 167 -4.57 -5.59 21.40
N PRO A 168 -3.73 -6.24 20.57
CA PRO A 168 -3.62 -7.71 20.55
C PRO A 168 -3.19 -8.28 21.90
N ASP A 169 -2.26 -7.62 22.61
CA ASP A 169 -1.69 -8.10 23.87
C ASP A 169 -2.72 -8.15 25.01
N LYS A 170 -3.86 -7.48 24.83
CA LYS A 170 -4.97 -7.42 25.77
C LYS A 170 -6.25 -8.03 25.19
N PHE A 171 -6.17 -8.72 24.05
CA PHE A 171 -7.29 -9.34 23.34
C PHE A 171 -8.53 -8.44 23.22
N GLY A 172 -8.32 -7.14 23.03
CA GLY A 172 -9.42 -6.19 23.17
C GLY A 172 -9.03 -4.73 23.02
N TYR A 173 -9.97 -3.85 23.40
CA TYR A 173 -9.81 -2.41 23.27
C TYR A 173 -9.22 -1.79 24.54
N THR A 174 -8.05 -1.15 24.42
CA THR A 174 -7.41 -0.42 25.51
C THR A 174 -7.53 1.08 25.32
N ALA A 175 -7.30 1.83 26.40
CA ALA A 175 -7.22 3.29 26.35
C ALA A 175 -6.25 3.76 25.25
N TYR A 176 -6.68 4.75 24.46
CA TYR A 176 -5.86 5.36 23.42
C TYR A 176 -5.72 6.84 23.68
N ASN A 177 -4.50 7.35 23.58
CA ASN A 177 -4.19 8.75 23.79
C ASN A 177 -3.93 9.42 22.43
N PRO A 178 -4.94 9.76 21.60
CA PRO A 178 -4.74 10.61 20.43
C PRO A 178 -4.89 12.09 20.80
N THR A 179 -4.44 12.95 19.88
CA THR A 179 -4.83 14.36 19.90
C THR A 179 -6.18 14.47 19.19
N ALA A 180 -7.21 14.87 19.93
CA ALA A 180 -8.58 14.90 19.46
C ALA A 180 -9.10 16.33 19.33
N ARG A 181 -9.96 16.55 18.34
CA ARG A 181 -10.67 17.80 18.09
C ARG A 181 -12.11 17.67 18.60
N LEU A 182 -12.45 18.46 19.60
CA LEU A 182 -13.83 18.67 20.03
C LEU A 182 -14.47 19.68 19.10
N GLN A 183 -15.59 19.32 18.50
CA GLN A 183 -16.25 20.13 17.49
C GLN A 183 -17.69 20.41 17.86
N VAL A 184 -18.19 21.57 17.44
CA VAL A 184 -19.59 21.96 17.56
C VAL A 184 -20.19 22.18 16.18
N LYS A 185 -21.44 21.79 16.01
CA LYS A 185 -22.18 22.03 14.77
C LYS A 185 -22.62 23.50 14.72
N SER A 186 -22.32 24.16 13.60
CA SER A 186 -22.68 25.54 13.29
C SER A 186 -23.30 25.54 11.90
N GLY A 187 -24.63 25.56 11.83
CA GLY A 187 -25.35 25.34 10.58
C GLY A 187 -25.05 23.96 9.99
N ARG A 188 -24.53 23.93 8.75
CA ARG A 188 -24.15 22.70 8.04
C ARG A 188 -22.72 22.22 8.35
N HIS A 189 -21.90 23.05 8.99
CA HIS A 189 -20.48 22.77 9.19
C HIS A 189 -20.13 22.46 10.66
N TRP A 190 -18.98 21.81 10.85
CA TRP A 190 -18.41 21.55 12.16
C TRP A 190 -17.28 22.54 12.43
N LYS A 191 -17.41 23.31 13.51
CA LYS A 191 -16.37 24.23 13.97
C LYS A 191 -15.56 23.57 15.08
N ASN A 192 -14.24 23.74 15.04
CA ASN A 192 -13.37 23.30 16.13
C ASN A 192 -13.60 24.18 17.35
N LEU A 193 -13.92 23.56 18.49
CA LEU A 193 -14.00 24.25 19.78
C LEU A 193 -12.65 24.22 20.47
N ARG A 194 -12.05 23.03 20.55
CA ARG A 194 -10.80 22.82 21.27
C ARG A 194 -10.12 21.56 20.76
N THR A 195 -8.81 21.62 20.65
CA THR A 195 -7.96 20.45 20.44
C THR A 195 -7.41 20.02 21.79
N VAL A 196 -7.53 18.74 22.13
CA VAL A 196 -7.08 18.19 23.41
C VAL A 196 -6.29 16.90 23.21
N ARG A 197 -5.22 16.73 23.99
CA ARG A 197 -4.53 15.46 24.15
C ARG A 197 -5.34 14.60 25.12
N LEU A 198 -5.65 13.37 24.76
CA LEU A 198 -6.25 12.42 25.69
C LEU A 198 -5.15 11.79 26.55
N HIS A 199 -5.42 11.64 27.84
CA HIS A 199 -4.57 10.94 28.80
C HIS A 199 -5.39 9.81 29.43
N GLY A 200 -4.83 8.60 29.51
CA GLY A 200 -5.58 7.42 29.94
C GLY A 200 -6.85 7.16 29.11
N GLY A 201 -6.84 7.55 27.82
CA GLY A 201 -7.99 7.42 26.94
C GLY A 201 -9.10 8.43 27.16
N ARG A 202 -8.88 9.49 27.96
CA ARG A 202 -9.93 10.43 28.35
C ARG A 202 -9.45 11.89 28.29
N ALA A 203 -10.39 12.79 28.01
CA ALA A 203 -10.22 14.23 28.18
C ALA A 203 -11.57 14.86 28.50
N ALA A 204 -11.60 15.86 29.38
CA ALA A 204 -12.81 16.61 29.69
C ALA A 204 -12.59 18.11 29.42
N VAL A 205 -13.58 18.75 28.80
CA VAL A 205 -13.57 20.19 28.51
C VAL A 205 -14.92 20.78 28.85
N THR A 206 -14.92 21.86 29.62
CA THR A 206 -16.12 22.64 29.88
C THR A 206 -16.19 23.81 28.91
N VAL A 207 -17.32 23.96 28.22
CA VAL A 207 -17.59 25.07 27.31
C VAL A 207 -18.83 25.84 27.74
N LYS A 208 -18.76 27.17 27.70
CA LYS A 208 -19.94 28.02 27.91
C LYS A 208 -20.86 27.90 26.70
N SER A 209 -22.13 27.59 26.92
CA SER A 209 -23.15 27.52 25.87
C SER A 209 -24.50 27.96 26.40
N LYS A 210 -24.98 29.11 25.90
CA LYS A 210 -26.29 29.68 26.25
C LYS A 210 -27.47 28.88 25.70
N ALA A 211 -27.26 28.10 24.63
CA ALA A 211 -28.29 27.30 23.97
C ALA A 211 -27.83 25.85 23.80
N LYS A 212 -28.79 24.97 23.49
CA LYS A 212 -28.51 23.58 23.11
C LYS A 212 -27.72 23.55 21.81
N ARG A 213 -26.58 22.86 21.79
CA ARG A 213 -25.75 22.68 20.58
C ARG A 213 -25.42 21.20 20.38
N THR A 214 -25.01 20.86 19.17
CA THR A 214 -24.62 19.51 18.81
C THR A 214 -23.10 19.43 18.76
N TYR A 215 -22.52 18.44 19.45
CA TYR A 215 -21.09 18.28 19.61
C TYR A 215 -20.64 16.90 19.09
N ARG A 216 -19.37 16.81 18.68
CA ARG A 216 -18.70 15.53 18.38
C ARG A 216 -17.22 15.62 18.73
N VAL A 217 -16.57 14.47 18.87
CA VAL A 217 -15.12 14.38 18.95
C VAL A 217 -14.59 13.59 17.77
N THR A 218 -13.45 14.01 17.23
CA THR A 218 -12.76 13.31 16.14
C THR A 218 -11.25 13.33 16.34
N PHE A 219 -10.55 12.31 15.85
CA PHE A 219 -9.10 12.31 15.73
C PHE A 219 -8.67 11.63 14.43
N GLY A 220 -7.52 12.06 13.91
CA GLY A 220 -6.96 11.57 12.66
C GLY A 220 -6.35 10.17 12.79
N GLN A 221 -6.18 9.53 11.64
CA GLN A 221 -5.39 8.30 11.52
C GLN A 221 -3.90 8.59 11.67
N VAL A 222 -3.15 7.58 12.12
CA VAL A 222 -1.67 7.57 12.16
C VAL A 222 -1.16 6.31 11.48
N SER A 223 0.16 6.11 11.39
CA SER A 223 0.75 4.95 10.71
C SER A 223 0.29 3.59 11.25
N TRP A 224 -0.09 3.51 12.52
CA TRP A 224 -0.37 2.25 13.20
C TRP A 224 -1.79 2.14 13.80
N ALA A 225 -2.60 3.20 13.74
CA ALA A 225 -3.99 3.20 14.23
C ALA A 225 -4.91 4.04 13.34
N THR A 226 -6.17 3.62 13.22
CA THR A 226 -7.18 4.38 12.45
C THR A 226 -7.59 5.67 13.16
N GLY A 227 -8.16 6.60 12.40
CA GLY A 227 -8.91 7.71 12.97
C GLY A 227 -10.29 7.26 13.44
N ALA A 228 -10.98 8.11 14.20
CA ALA A 228 -12.36 7.86 14.60
C ALA A 228 -13.13 9.17 14.79
N THR A 229 -14.44 9.13 14.56
CA THR A 229 -15.38 10.22 14.86
C THR A 229 -16.52 9.67 15.71
N SER A 230 -16.87 10.36 16.79
CA SER A 230 -17.94 9.92 17.69
C SER A 230 -19.31 10.12 17.05
N ARG A 231 -20.31 9.43 17.59
CA ARG A 231 -21.71 9.89 17.46
C ARG A 231 -21.81 11.32 17.98
N SER A 232 -22.72 12.07 17.38
CA SER A 232 -22.99 13.45 17.79
C SER A 232 -23.89 13.47 19.02
N VAL A 233 -23.66 14.41 19.94
CA VAL A 233 -24.49 14.59 21.14
C VAL A 233 -25.05 16.00 21.18
N ARG A 234 -26.35 16.14 21.43
CA ARG A 234 -27.02 17.44 21.54
C ARG A 234 -27.28 17.78 23.00
N ARG A 235 -26.69 18.86 23.50
CA ARG A 235 -26.85 19.33 24.89
C ARG A 235 -26.87 20.83 25.01
#